data_AF-A0A3D0XFL3-F1
#
_entry.id   AF-A0A3D0XFL3-F1
#
_cell.length_a   1.000
_cell.length_b   1.000
_cell.length_c   1.000
_cell.angle_alpha   90.00
_cell.angle_beta   90.00
_cell.angle_gamma   90.00
#
_symmetry.space_group_name_H-M   'P 1'
#
loop_
_entity.id
_entity.type
_entity.pdbx_description
1 polymer ?
#
loop_
_entity_poly.entity_id
_entity_poly.type
_entity_poly.pdbx_seq_one_letter_code
_entity_poly.pdbx_strand_id
1 'polypeptide(L)'
;MDSKSLLNFFAAQNAEIDILWFVIHFLLAALLSYLLAKAYLHFGNALSNREMFGRNFMILSMTTMLIITIVKSSVALSLGLVGALSIIRFRAAIKEP
;
A
#
# COMPACT_ATOMS: atom_id res chain seq x y z
N MET A 1 24.44 19.99 5.88
CA MET A 1 23.67 19.01 6.67
C MET A 1 24.60 17.88 7.01
N ASP A 2 24.93 17.69 8.29
CA ASP A 2 25.94 16.73 8.73
C ASP A 2 25.46 15.28 8.52
N SER A 3 26.26 14.43 7.88
CA SER A 3 25.89 13.02 7.60
C SER A 3 25.49 12.22 8.85
N LYS A 4 25.96 12.65 10.02
CA LYS A 4 25.60 12.05 11.32
C LYS A 4 24.14 12.35 11.72
N SER A 5 23.59 13.52 11.38
CA SER A 5 22.19 13.83 11.67
C SER A 5 21.24 13.04 10.76
N LEU A 6 21.64 12.78 9.51
CA LEU A 6 20.89 11.91 8.60
C LEU A 6 20.88 10.46 9.09
N LEU A 7 22.03 9.91 9.51
CA LEU A 7 22.07 8.55 10.06
C LEU A 7 21.23 8.41 11.34
N ASN A 8 21.27 9.40 12.22
CA ASN A 8 20.41 9.42 13.41
C ASN A 8 18.93 9.54 13.05
N PHE A 9 18.57 10.28 12.01
CA PHE A 9 17.20 10.36 11.50
C PHE A 9 16.72 9.00 10.94
N PHE A 10 17.57 8.28 10.21
CA PHE A 10 17.25 6.93 9.73
C PHE A 10 17.19 5.89 10.86
N ALA A 11 18.05 6.01 11.88
CA ALA A 11 18.09 5.08 13.02
C ALA A 11 16.95 5.30 14.02
N ALA A 12 16.53 6.55 14.23
CA ALA A 12 15.43 6.91 15.15
C ALA A 12 14.03 6.66 14.55
N GLN A 13 13.95 6.34 13.25
CA GLN A 13 12.70 6.08 12.51
C GLN A 13 12.33 4.59 12.43
N ASN A 14 12.95 3.71 13.24
CA ASN A 14 12.43 2.37 13.45
C ASN A 14 11.09 2.52 14.20
N ALA A 15 10.01 2.74 13.46
CA ALA A 15 8.69 2.85 14.02
C ALA A 15 8.36 1.52 14.71
N GLU A 16 8.28 1.54 16.04
CA GLU A 16 7.79 0.40 16.79
C GLU A 16 6.37 0.11 16.33
N ILE A 17 6.20 -1.00 15.64
CA ILE A 17 4.88 -1.46 15.20
C ILE A 17 4.22 -2.07 16.42
N ASP A 18 3.30 -1.31 17.03
CA ASP A 18 2.40 -1.89 18.01
C ASP A 18 1.49 -2.92 17.33
N ILE A 19 1.71 -4.19 17.68
CA ILE A 19 1.00 -5.34 17.13
C ILE A 19 -0.51 -5.23 17.34
N LEU A 20 -0.97 -4.62 18.45
CA LEU A 20 -2.41 -4.43 18.68
C LEU A 20 -3.02 -3.50 17.64
N TRP A 21 -2.38 -2.35 17.39
CA TRP A 21 -2.82 -1.42 16.36
C TRP A 21 -2.73 -2.04 14.97
N PHE A 22 -1.70 -2.83 14.68
CA PHE A 22 -1.59 -3.53 13.42
C PHE A 22 -2.79 -4.46 13.17
N VAL A 23 -3.15 -5.29 14.16
CA VAL A 23 -4.29 -6.21 14.05
C VAL A 23 -5.61 -5.46 13.89
N ILE A 24 -5.82 -4.36 14.63
CA ILE A 24 -7.02 -3.51 14.49
C ILE A 24 -7.12 -2.96 13.07
N HIS A 25 -6.04 -2.37 12.53
CA HIS A 25 -6.04 -1.86 11.16
C HIS A 25 -6.26 -2.96 10.12
N PHE A 26 -5.69 -4.16 10.34
CA PHE A 26 -5.87 -5.30 9.44
C PHE A 26 -7.32 -5.77 9.38
N LEU A 27 -7.96 -5.94 10.55
CA LEU A 27 -9.38 -6.31 10.64
C LEU A 27 -10.28 -5.21 10.06
N LEU A 28 -9.96 -3.94 10.31
CA LEU A 28 -10.71 -2.82 9.78
C LEU A 28 -10.61 -2.75 8.25
N ALA A 29 -9.42 -2.95 7.67
CA ALA A 29 -9.24 -3.03 6.22
C ALA A 29 -10.02 -4.20 5.62
N ALA A 30 -10.00 -5.37 6.26
CA ALA A 30 -10.78 -6.53 5.83
C ALA A 30 -12.30 -6.24 5.85
N LEU A 31 -12.80 -5.62 6.92
CA LEU A 31 -14.20 -5.27 7.08
C LEU A 31 -14.65 -4.22 6.05
N LEU A 32 -13.86 -3.15 5.87
CA LEU A 32 -14.15 -2.09 4.90
C LEU A 32 -14.15 -2.65 3.47
N SER A 33 -13.17 -3.49 3.13
CA SER A 33 -13.09 -4.10 1.81
C SER A 33 -14.26 -5.07 1.56
N TYR A 34 -14.69 -5.81 2.59
CA TYR A 34 -15.90 -6.63 2.50
C TYR A 34 -17.17 -5.81 2.28
N LEU A 35 -17.34 -4.71 3.03
CA LEU A 35 -18.44 -3.76 2.82
C LEU A 35 -18.41 -3.14 1.43
N LEU A 36 -17.21 -2.77 0.95
CA LEU A 36 -17.00 -2.25 -0.40
C LEU A 36 -17.38 -3.29 -1.46
N ALA A 37 -16.97 -4.55 -1.29
CA ALA A 37 -17.34 -5.63 -2.18
C ALA A 37 -18.87 -5.85 -2.23
N LYS A 38 -19.56 -5.77 -1.08
CA LYS A 38 -21.03 -5.83 -1.03
C LYS A 38 -21.69 -4.63 -1.68
N ALA A 39 -21.22 -3.42 -1.41
CA ALA A 39 -21.73 -2.21 -2.03
C ALA A 39 -21.55 -2.27 -3.55
N TYR A 40 -20.38 -2.75 -4.02
CA TYR A 40 -20.11 -2.99 -5.43
C TYR A 40 -21.08 -4.00 -6.05
N LEU A 41 -21.37 -5.10 -5.35
CA LEU A 41 -22.30 -6.12 -5.83
C LEU A 41 -23.75 -5.62 -5.89
N HIS A 42 -24.14 -4.72 -4.99
CA HIS A 42 -25.50 -4.19 -4.87
C HIS A 42 -25.78 -3.03 -5.84
N PHE A 43 -24.82 -2.12 -6.03
CA PHE A 43 -24.99 -0.92 -6.88
C PHE A 43 -24.35 -1.06 -8.27
N GLY A 44 -23.53 -2.08 -8.51
CA GLY A 44 -22.82 -2.27 -9.77
C GLY A 44 -23.68 -2.82 -10.90
N ASN A 45 -23.96 -2.00 -11.91
CA ASN A 45 -24.57 -2.40 -13.20
C ASN A 45 -23.54 -3.02 -14.18
N ALA A 46 -22.50 -3.70 -13.68
CA ALA A 46 -21.44 -4.24 -14.53
C ALA A 46 -21.88 -5.56 -15.18
N LEU A 47 -21.82 -5.65 -16.51
CA LEU A 47 -22.09 -6.88 -17.29
C LEU A 47 -21.05 -7.99 -17.03
N SER A 48 -19.85 -7.63 -16.58
CA SER A 48 -18.76 -8.56 -16.28
C SER A 48 -18.87 -9.10 -14.86
N ASN A 49 -18.46 -10.34 -14.65
CA ASN A 49 -18.69 -11.17 -13.46
C ASN A 49 -18.43 -10.44 -12.11
N ARG A 50 -19.46 -9.77 -11.59
CA ARG A 50 -19.42 -8.85 -10.43
C ARG A 50 -18.91 -9.49 -9.14
N GLU A 51 -19.20 -10.77 -8.94
CA GLU A 51 -18.76 -11.52 -7.77
C GLU A 51 -17.25 -11.77 -7.78
N MET A 52 -16.70 -12.08 -8.95
CA MET A 52 -15.28 -12.34 -9.12
C MET A 52 -14.46 -11.04 -9.01
N PHE A 53 -14.98 -9.92 -9.53
CA PHE A 53 -14.35 -8.61 -9.35
C PHE A 53 -14.45 -8.12 -7.90
N GLY A 54 -15.60 -8.32 -7.25
CA GLY A 54 -15.82 -7.99 -5.84
C GLY A 54 -14.80 -8.65 -4.91
N ARG A 55 -14.46 -9.93 -5.15
CA ARG A 55 -13.48 -10.68 -4.36
C ARG A 55 -12.05 -10.12 -4.49
N ASN A 56 -11.71 -9.49 -5.62
CA ASN A 56 -10.39 -8.89 -5.81
C ASN A 56 -10.14 -7.71 -4.87
N PHE A 57 -11.18 -6.96 -4.50
CA PHE A 57 -11.03 -5.84 -3.55
C PHE A 57 -10.49 -6.29 -2.20
N MET A 58 -10.89 -7.47 -1.71
CA MET A 58 -10.42 -8.01 -0.43
C MET A 58 -8.92 -8.31 -0.47
N ILE A 59 -8.47 -9.03 -1.50
CA ILE A 59 -7.05 -9.38 -1.68
C ILE A 59 -6.20 -8.13 -1.90
N LEU A 60 -6.66 -7.19 -2.73
CA LEU A 60 -5.95 -5.94 -3.01
C LEU A 60 -5.81 -5.08 -1.75
N SER A 61 -6.91 -4.88 -1.01
CA SER A 61 -6.90 -4.06 0.20
C SER A 61 -5.97 -4.63 1.28
N MET A 62 -6.01 -5.94 1.52
CA MET A 62 -5.10 -6.59 2.48
C MET A 62 -3.64 -6.49 2.05
N THR A 63 -3.36 -6.74 0.76
CA THR A 63 -1.99 -6.65 0.22
C THR A 63 -1.46 -5.21 0.30
N THR A 64 -2.26 -4.21 -0.06
CA THR A 64 -1.90 -2.80 0.04
C THR A 64 -1.65 -2.37 1.49
N MET A 65 -2.49 -2.80 2.43
CA MET A 65 -2.29 -2.52 3.85
C MET A 65 -0.96 -3.09 4.37
N LEU A 66 -0.62 -4.32 3.99
CA LEU A 66 0.66 -4.94 4.33
C LEU A 66 1.85 -4.17 3.76
N ILE A 67 1.80 -3.83 2.47
CA ILE A 67 2.85 -3.05 1.80
C ILE A 67 3.04 -1.72 2.51
N ILE A 68 1.95 -0.97 2.76
CA ILE A 68 2.03 0.33 3.44
C ILE A 68 2.59 0.20 4.85
N THR A 69 2.23 -0.84 5.60
CA THR A 69 2.76 -1.07 6.95
C THR A 69 4.27 -1.27 6.92
N ILE A 70 4.77 -2.13 6.02
CA ILE A 70 6.21 -2.41 5.88
C ILE A 70 6.95 -1.16 5.41
N VAL A 71 6.40 -0.45 4.42
CA VAL A 71 6.98 0.78 3.86
C VAL A 71 7.01 1.91 4.88
N LYS A 72 5.95 2.06 5.70
CA LYS A 72 5.87 3.06 6.77
C LYS A 72 6.89 2.79 7.87
N SER A 73 7.20 1.53 8.16
CA SER A 73 8.19 1.15 9.17
C SER A 73 9.63 1.53 8.80
N SER A 74 9.91 1.85 7.53
CA SER A 74 11.25 2.20 7.08
C SER A 74 11.22 3.24 5.97
N VAL A 75 11.56 4.48 6.36
CA VAL A 75 11.71 5.61 5.43
C VAL A 75 12.70 5.29 4.31
N ALA A 76 13.79 4.57 4.61
CA ALA A 76 14.76 4.15 3.62
C ALA A 76 14.16 3.20 2.57
N LEU A 77 13.34 2.24 2.99
CA LEU A 77 12.63 1.32 2.09
C LEU A 77 11.62 2.06 1.20
N SER A 78 10.87 3.01 1.79
CA SER A 78 9.92 3.85 1.06
C SER A 78 10.58 4.72 -0.01
N LEU A 79 11.71 5.35 0.32
CA LEU A 79 12.48 6.19 -0.61
C LEU A 79 13.05 5.37 -1.78
N GLY A 80 13.47 4.13 -1.52
CA GLY A 80 13.96 3.21 -2.55
C GLY A 80 12.89 2.81 -3.58
N LEU A 81 11.67 2.48 -3.13
CA LEU A 81 10.57 2.04 -4.01
C LEU A 81 10.10 3.17 -4.94
N VAL A 82 9.91 4.38 -4.42
CA VAL A 82 9.49 5.55 -5.22
C VAL A 82 10.65 6.05 -6.09
N GLY A 83 11.89 5.98 -5.60
CA GLY A 83 13.09 6.32 -6.36
C GLY A 83 13.31 5.39 -7.57
N ALA A 84 13.10 4.09 -7.39
CA ALA A 84 13.16 3.11 -8.47
C ALA A 84 12.08 3.39 -9.53
N LEU A 85 10.82 3.65 -9.12
CA LEU A 85 9.74 4.00 -10.04
C LEU A 85 10.03 5.32 -10.80
N SER A 86 10.59 6.32 -10.11
CA SER A 86 11.02 7.59 -10.71
C SER A 86 12.06 7.36 -11.81
N ILE A 87 13.12 6.58 -11.53
CA ILE A 87 14.14 6.22 -12.52
C ILE A 87 13.52 5.44 -13.68
N ILE A 88 12.62 4.49 -13.42
CA ILE A 88 11.95 3.72 -14.48
C ILE A 88 11.15 4.64 -15.40
N ARG A 89 10.41 5.63 -14.85
CA ARG A 89 9.58 6.52 -15.66
C ARG A 89 10.38 7.60 -16.43
N PHE A 90 11.54 8.01 -15.93
CA PHE A 90 12.41 8.97 -16.61
C PHE A 90 13.48 8.32 -17.52
N ARG A 91 13.77 7.03 -17.33
CA ARG A 91 14.74 6.27 -18.14
C ARG A 91 14.07 5.35 -19.15
N ALA A 92 12.81 4.98 -18.98
CA ALA A 92 12.00 4.42 -20.05
C ALA A 92 11.75 5.54 -21.07
N ALA A 93 12.29 5.42 -22.27
CA ALA A 93 11.82 6.23 -23.38
C ALA A 93 10.32 5.93 -23.52
N ILE A 94 9.46 6.92 -23.25
CA ILE A 94 8.10 6.88 -23.75
C ILE A 94 8.24 6.82 -25.27
N LYS A 95 8.19 5.62 -25.82
CA LYS A 95 8.39 5.35 -27.24
C LYS A 95 7.17 4.66 -27.82
N GLU A 96 5.98 5.11 -27.45
CA GLU A 96 4.74 4.86 -28.20
C GLU A 96 3.90 6.16 -28.15
N PRO A 97 3.29 6.57 -29.27
CA PRO A 97 2.68 7.89 -29.48
C PRO A 97 1.46 8.18 -28.59
#